data_AF-A0A2C5XIT0-F1
#
_entry.id   AF-A0A2C5XIT0-F1
#
_cell.length_a   1.000
_cell.length_b   1.000
_cell.length_c   1.000
_cell.angle_alpha   90.00
_cell.angle_beta   90.00
_cell.angle_gamma   90.00
#
_symmetry.space_group_name_H-M   'P 1'
#
loop_
_entity.id
_entity.type
_entity.pdbx_description
1 polymer ?
#
loop_
_entity_poly.entity_id
_entity_poly.type
_entity_poly.pdbx_seq_one_letter_code
_entity_poly.pdbx_strand_id
1 'polypeptide(L)'
;MGSSESKQVAARFSQTRYSSIQFPLRFDIYDTGRSRNRFALGDKKNPTHIVSLVSGLYGDLVLYNGPTAEADPVVLVRNSRSLGRIDDIEVAACADGRLAIREELRSRSNGWSRAFEFAVSAGPGLLPEKFEWRASRSDEVRKLGGANSGWKLLRLGRQEEIVAVVAQPRMSLSKVGIFNFVGSGATGELGDAWAAMAVTSFARMQQRQLQNTQSASSSAAASAGASAAACSC
;
A
#
# COMPACT_ATOMS: atom_id res chain seq x y z
N MET A 1 -5.88 19.36 12.60
CA MET A 1 -4.57 19.35 13.30
C MET A 1 -4.15 17.90 13.46
N GLY A 2 -2.93 17.53 13.06
CA GLY A 2 -2.46 16.13 13.17
C GLY A 2 -2.34 15.68 14.63
N SER A 3 -2.60 14.39 14.88
CA SER A 3 -2.49 13.78 16.22
C SER A 3 -1.05 13.87 16.75
N SER A 4 -0.87 13.70 18.07
CA SER A 4 0.46 13.62 18.70
C SER A 4 1.30 12.50 18.10
N GLU A 5 0.69 11.34 17.83
CA GLU A 5 1.32 10.18 17.20
C GLU A 5 1.81 10.51 15.78
N SER A 6 0.98 11.12 14.93
CA SER A 6 1.38 11.53 13.58
C SER A 6 2.57 12.49 13.58
N LYS A 7 2.62 13.43 14.54
CA LYS A 7 3.74 14.37 14.67
C LYS A 7 5.04 13.65 15.08
N GLN A 8 4.97 12.69 16.01
CA GLN A 8 6.11 11.91 16.44
C GLN A 8 6.66 11.05 15.29
N VAL A 9 5.78 10.39 14.54
CA VAL A 9 6.16 9.62 13.35
C VAL A 9 6.84 10.50 12.32
N ALA A 10 6.28 11.67 12.01
CA ALA A 10 6.87 12.60 11.04
C ALA A 10 8.27 13.08 11.46
N ALA A 11 8.48 13.33 12.76
CA ALA A 11 9.78 13.71 13.30
C ALA A 11 10.80 12.57 13.22
N ARG A 12 10.39 11.32 13.52
CA ARG A 12 11.25 10.14 13.35
C ARG A 12 11.59 9.89 11.88
N PHE A 13 10.62 10.04 11.00
CA PHE A 13 10.78 9.85 9.56
C PHE A 13 11.81 10.83 8.96
N SER A 14 11.77 12.12 9.32
CA SER A 14 12.72 13.11 8.78
C SER A 14 14.19 12.81 9.12
N GLN A 15 14.41 12.16 10.27
CA GLN A 15 15.72 11.72 10.75
C GLN A 15 16.13 10.34 10.20
N THR A 16 15.17 9.55 9.69
CA THR A 16 15.42 8.17 9.26
C THR A 16 16.34 8.15 8.04
N ARG A 17 17.34 7.26 8.09
CA ARG A 17 18.17 6.87 6.95
C ARG A 17 18.24 5.35 6.88
N TYR A 18 17.64 4.76 5.86
CA TYR A 18 17.63 3.30 5.75
C TYR A 18 18.94 2.79 5.13
N SER A 19 19.46 1.68 5.66
CA SER A 19 20.61 0.98 5.04
C SER A 19 20.15 -0.06 4.03
N SER A 20 19.07 -0.79 4.35
CA SER A 20 18.36 -1.66 3.41
C SER A 20 16.90 -1.82 3.82
N ILE A 21 16.02 -2.14 2.86
CA ILE A 21 14.61 -2.47 3.05
C ILE A 21 14.33 -3.79 2.34
N GLN A 22 14.50 -4.91 3.04
CA GLN A 22 14.45 -6.24 2.43
C GLN A 22 13.12 -6.93 2.68
N PHE A 23 12.37 -7.16 1.61
CA PHE A 23 11.18 -8.00 1.65
C PHE A 23 11.50 -9.42 1.16
N PRO A 24 10.85 -10.45 1.74
CA PRO A 24 10.82 -11.77 1.09
C PRO A 24 10.27 -11.65 -0.33
N LEU A 25 10.72 -12.51 -1.25
CA LEU A 25 10.21 -12.54 -2.62
C LEU A 25 8.68 -12.71 -2.66
N ARG A 26 8.19 -13.57 -1.77
CA ARG A 26 6.77 -13.87 -1.57
C ARG A 26 6.42 -13.75 -0.10
N PHE A 27 5.33 -13.07 0.22
CA PHE A 27 4.83 -12.96 1.58
C PHE A 27 3.33 -12.74 1.65
N ASP A 28 2.75 -13.05 2.79
CA ASP A 28 1.36 -12.75 3.08
C ASP A 28 1.20 -11.38 3.73
N ILE A 29 0.03 -10.78 3.52
CA ILE A 29 -0.36 -9.53 4.15
C ILE A 29 -1.57 -9.83 5.04
N TYR A 30 -1.48 -9.47 6.32
CA TYR A 30 -2.54 -9.68 7.30
C TYR A 30 -2.99 -8.37 7.92
N ASP A 31 -4.29 -8.10 7.95
CA ASP A 31 -4.90 -7.12 8.86
C ASP A 31 -4.80 -7.63 10.30
N THR A 32 -4.23 -6.81 11.17
CA THR A 32 -4.05 -7.11 12.60
C THR A 32 -5.29 -6.75 13.44
N GLY A 33 -6.37 -6.35 12.79
CA GLY A 33 -7.66 -6.02 13.38
C GLY A 33 -7.87 -4.51 13.53
N ARG A 34 -9.16 -4.11 13.55
CA ARG A 34 -9.58 -2.69 13.58
C ARG A 34 -9.05 -1.90 14.78
N SER A 35 -8.78 -2.53 15.92
CA SER A 35 -8.24 -1.84 17.09
C SER A 35 -6.76 -1.49 16.96
N ARG A 36 -6.01 -2.27 16.18
CA ARG A 36 -4.57 -2.06 15.97
C ARG A 36 -4.27 -1.15 14.79
N ASN A 37 -5.17 -1.07 13.80
CA ASN A 37 -5.01 -0.24 12.61
C ASN A 37 -3.67 -0.49 11.89
N ARG A 38 -3.32 -1.76 11.64
CA ARG A 38 -2.07 -2.14 10.95
C ARG A 38 -2.23 -3.35 10.06
N PHE A 39 -1.42 -3.40 9.00
CA PHE A 39 -1.11 -4.60 8.26
C PHE A 39 0.25 -5.17 8.70
N ALA A 40 0.31 -6.47 8.93
CA ALA A 40 1.54 -7.22 9.13
C ALA A 40 1.97 -7.88 7.82
N LEU A 41 3.25 -7.76 7.46
CA LEU A 41 3.83 -8.30 6.23
C LEU A 41 4.77 -9.45 6.56
N GLY A 42 4.63 -10.59 5.86
CA GLY A 42 5.40 -11.79 6.15
C GLY A 42 4.50 -12.92 6.65
N ASP A 43 5.09 -13.82 7.44
CA ASP A 43 4.32 -14.88 8.07
C ASP A 43 3.49 -14.33 9.23
N LYS A 44 2.27 -14.85 9.41
CA LYS A 44 1.34 -14.36 10.45
C LYS A 44 1.96 -14.34 11.86
N LYS A 45 2.81 -15.32 12.16
CA LYS A 45 3.48 -15.45 13.46
C LYS A 45 4.79 -14.69 13.53
N ASN A 46 5.45 -14.50 12.39
CA ASN A 46 6.79 -13.91 12.28
C ASN A 46 6.75 -12.83 11.17
N PRO A 47 6.09 -11.69 11.43
CA PRO A 47 6.10 -10.60 10.47
C PRO A 47 7.53 -10.07 10.33
N THR A 48 7.87 -9.59 9.14
CA THR A 48 9.15 -8.92 8.87
C THR A 48 9.00 -7.40 8.94
N HIS A 49 7.83 -6.91 8.53
CA HIS A 49 7.50 -5.49 8.43
C HIS A 49 6.07 -5.25 8.89
N ILE A 50 5.77 -4.00 9.24
CA ILE A 50 4.39 -3.56 9.46
C ILE A 50 4.09 -2.29 8.68
N VAL A 51 2.84 -2.18 8.24
CA VAL A 51 2.26 -0.95 7.71
C VAL A 51 1.18 -0.47 8.66
N SER A 52 1.36 0.69 9.30
CA SER A 52 0.39 1.23 10.25
C SER A 52 -0.43 2.36 9.65
N LEU A 53 -1.71 2.40 9.99
CA LEU A 53 -2.62 3.50 9.69
C LEU A 53 -2.65 4.44 10.90
N VAL A 54 -1.72 5.39 10.92
CA VAL A 54 -1.54 6.33 12.04
C VAL A 54 -2.72 7.29 12.09
N SER A 55 -3.34 7.44 13.26
CA SER A 55 -4.66 8.10 13.42
C SER A 55 -5.84 7.35 12.77
N GLY A 56 -5.70 6.04 12.55
CA GLY A 56 -6.78 5.16 12.12
C GLY A 56 -7.02 5.14 10.61
N LEU A 57 -8.15 4.55 10.19
CA LEU A 57 -8.41 4.19 8.80
C LEU A 57 -8.32 5.36 7.80
N TYR A 58 -8.64 6.59 8.22
CA TYR A 58 -8.59 7.78 7.37
C TYR A 58 -7.29 8.57 7.48
N GLY A 59 -6.38 8.14 8.36
CA GLY A 59 -5.11 8.81 8.60
C GLY A 59 -4.00 8.46 7.61
N ASP A 60 -2.79 8.82 8.02
CA ASP A 60 -1.57 8.58 7.27
C ASP A 60 -1.18 7.10 7.35
N LEU A 61 -0.44 6.63 6.34
CA LEU A 61 0.02 5.25 6.28
C LEU A 61 1.54 5.22 6.35
N VAL A 62 2.09 4.34 7.20
CA VAL A 62 3.53 4.29 7.50
C VAL A 62 4.02 2.88 7.37
N LEU A 63 5.04 2.66 6.54
CA LEU A 63 5.80 1.42 6.50
C LEU A 63 6.98 1.52 7.48
N TYR A 64 7.08 0.54 8.37
CA TYR A 64 8.21 0.40 9.28
C TYR A 64 9.14 -0.73 8.82
N ASN A 65 10.45 -0.50 8.90
CA ASN A 65 11.50 -1.44 8.55
C ASN A 65 11.75 -2.45 9.68
N GLY A 66 10.69 -3.18 10.03
CA GLY A 66 10.68 -4.14 11.14
C GLY A 66 9.26 -4.50 11.58
N PRO A 67 9.11 -5.52 12.43
CA PRO A 67 7.81 -6.05 12.84
C PRO A 67 7.05 -5.19 13.86
N THR A 68 7.64 -4.10 14.33
CA THR A 68 7.07 -3.25 15.39
C THR A 68 7.13 -1.77 15.01
N ALA A 69 6.41 -0.91 15.75
CA ALA A 69 6.37 0.52 15.45
C ALA A 69 7.59 1.29 16.00
N GLU A 70 8.40 0.62 16.79
CA GLU A 70 9.68 1.11 17.30
C GLU A 70 10.79 1.02 16.24
N ALA A 71 10.61 0.16 15.22
CA ALA A 71 11.49 0.12 14.05
C ALA A 71 11.44 1.44 13.25
N ASP A 72 12.39 1.63 12.35
CA ASP A 72 12.50 2.87 11.58
C ASP A 72 11.34 3.04 10.60
N PRO A 73 10.65 4.19 10.58
CA PRO A 73 9.64 4.50 9.57
C PRO A 73 10.34 4.84 8.25
N VAL A 74 10.19 3.99 7.24
CA VAL A 74 10.93 4.12 5.96
C VAL A 74 10.09 4.61 4.79
N VAL A 75 8.76 4.48 4.87
CA VAL A 75 7.84 5.13 3.92
C VAL A 75 6.69 5.77 4.65
N LEU A 76 6.32 6.98 4.25
CA LEU A 76 5.20 7.73 4.77
C LEU A 76 4.27 8.15 3.63
N VAL A 77 2.99 7.82 3.76
CA VAL A 77 1.95 8.19 2.81
C VAL A 77 0.95 9.12 3.48
N ARG A 78 0.78 10.31 2.90
CA ARG A 78 -0.15 11.32 3.39
C ARG A 78 -1.31 11.47 2.41
N ASN A 79 -2.50 11.74 2.94
CA ASN A 79 -3.60 12.20 2.08
C ASN A 79 -3.19 13.52 1.44
N SER A 80 -3.17 13.59 0.11
CA SER A 80 -3.07 14.88 -0.56
C SER A 80 -4.40 15.63 -0.42
N ARG A 81 -4.40 16.94 -0.71
CA ARG A 81 -5.60 17.78 -0.69
C ARG A 81 -6.58 17.49 -1.83
N SER A 82 -6.24 16.58 -2.76
CA SER A 82 -7.13 16.12 -3.83
C SER A 82 -8.13 15.10 -3.28
N LEU A 83 -9.38 15.10 -3.77
CA LEU A 83 -10.52 14.24 -3.37
C LEU A 83 -10.26 12.72 -3.53
N GLY A 84 -9.27 12.17 -2.81
CA GLY A 84 -8.88 10.76 -2.82
C GLY A 84 -8.21 10.26 -4.11
N ARG A 85 -7.87 11.14 -5.06
CA ARG A 85 -7.29 10.75 -6.36
C ARG A 85 -5.75 10.76 -6.40
N ILE A 86 -5.14 11.48 -5.48
CA ILE A 86 -3.69 11.64 -5.39
C ILE A 86 -3.31 11.46 -3.92
N ASP A 87 -2.31 10.64 -3.64
CA ASP A 87 -1.70 10.48 -2.33
C ASP A 87 -0.21 10.80 -2.44
N ASP A 88 0.34 11.52 -1.46
CA ASP A 88 1.78 11.81 -1.43
C ASP A 88 2.48 10.64 -0.76
N ILE A 89 3.41 9.99 -1.46
CA ILE A 89 4.25 8.92 -0.93
C ILE A 89 5.69 9.42 -0.81
N GLU A 90 6.26 9.27 0.37
CA GLU A 90 7.62 9.70 0.68
C GLU A 90 8.42 8.50 1.18
N VAL A 91 9.54 8.19 0.52
CA VAL A 91 10.52 7.20 0.97
C VAL A 91 11.65 7.94 1.65
N ALA A 92 12.06 7.47 2.83
CA ALA A 92 13.15 8.08 3.59
C ALA A 92 14.45 8.13 2.76
N ALA A 93 15.41 8.97 3.14
CA ALA A 93 16.71 8.98 2.48
C ALA A 93 17.50 7.69 2.79
N CYS A 94 18.41 7.31 1.90
CA CYS A 94 19.27 6.15 2.11
C CYS A 94 20.57 6.56 2.82
N ALA A 95 21.13 5.64 3.61
CA ALA A 95 22.41 5.82 4.30
C ALA A 95 23.60 6.00 3.33
N ASP A 96 23.44 5.59 2.06
CA ASP A 96 24.44 5.77 0.99
C ASP A 96 24.48 7.20 0.41
N GLY A 97 23.68 8.13 0.93
CA GLY A 97 23.63 9.52 0.49
C GLY A 97 22.51 9.84 -0.51
N ARG A 98 21.76 8.85 -1.00
CA ARG A 98 20.55 9.13 -1.79
C ARG A 98 19.52 9.88 -0.96
N LEU A 99 19.00 10.97 -1.53
CA LEU A 99 17.99 11.82 -0.88
C LEU A 99 16.63 11.11 -0.76
N ALA A 100 15.78 11.65 0.10
CA ALA A 100 14.41 11.18 0.24
C ALA A 100 13.66 11.36 -1.08
N ILE A 101 12.85 10.37 -1.43
CA ILE A 101 12.05 10.37 -2.65
C ILE A 101 10.64 10.81 -2.29
N ARG A 102 10.12 11.83 -2.97
CA ARG A 102 8.73 12.28 -2.80
C ARG A 102 8.02 12.18 -4.14
N GLU A 103 6.97 11.37 -4.17
CA GLU A 103 6.24 11.05 -5.38
C GLU A 103 4.74 11.00 -5.10
N GLU A 104 3.95 10.98 -6.17
CA GLU A 104 2.50 10.88 -6.10
C GLU A 104 2.02 9.47 -6.46
N LEU A 105 1.18 8.88 -5.63
CA LEU A 105 0.36 7.73 -5.98
C LEU A 105 -0.97 8.22 -6.55
N ARG A 106 -1.15 8.07 -7.85
CA ARG A 106 -2.32 8.56 -8.59
C ARG A 106 -3.32 7.45 -8.83
N SER A 107 -4.54 7.60 -8.32
CA SER A 107 -5.66 6.71 -8.63
C SER A 107 -6.40 7.18 -9.88
N ARG A 108 -6.42 6.34 -10.91
CA ARG A 108 -7.23 6.52 -12.12
C ARG A 108 -8.43 5.58 -12.09
N SER A 109 -9.58 6.10 -12.47
CA SER A 109 -10.81 5.32 -12.62
C SER A 109 -11.57 5.82 -13.84
N ASN A 110 -12.06 4.89 -14.67
CA ASN A 110 -12.91 5.20 -15.83
C ASN A 110 -14.29 4.52 -15.73
N GLY A 111 -14.75 4.23 -14.50
CA GLY A 111 -16.04 3.58 -14.23
C GLY A 111 -15.99 2.06 -14.27
N TRP A 112 -15.17 1.47 -15.15
CA TRP A 112 -15.07 0.01 -15.35
C TRP A 112 -13.76 -0.59 -14.85
N SER A 113 -12.72 0.24 -14.71
CA SER A 113 -11.41 -0.17 -14.23
C SER A 113 -10.84 0.86 -13.27
N ARG A 114 -10.02 0.40 -12.33
CA ARG A 114 -9.23 1.24 -11.43
C ARG A 114 -7.77 0.88 -11.59
N ALA A 115 -6.92 1.89 -11.71
CA ALA A 115 -5.48 1.75 -11.78
C ALA A 115 -4.81 2.71 -10.79
N PHE A 116 -3.63 2.34 -10.31
CA PHE A 116 -2.83 3.20 -9.44
C PHE A 116 -1.44 3.34 -10.02
N GLU A 117 -1.01 4.58 -10.29
CA GLU A 117 0.28 4.89 -10.90
C GLU A 117 1.20 5.60 -9.90
N PHE A 118 2.48 5.26 -9.93
CA PHE A 118 3.55 6.03 -9.30
C PHE A 118 4.79 6.02 -10.19
N ALA A 119 5.74 6.92 -9.93
CA ALA A 119 7.04 6.92 -10.57
C ALA A 119 8.17 6.80 -9.53
N VAL A 120 9.28 6.16 -9.89
CA VAL A 120 10.49 6.11 -9.05
C VAL A 120 11.72 5.82 -9.88
N SER A 121 12.87 6.39 -9.52
CA SER A 121 14.15 6.07 -10.15
C SER A 121 14.64 4.71 -9.67
N ALA A 122 14.83 3.76 -10.59
CA ALA A 122 15.41 2.44 -10.35
C ALA A 122 16.94 2.47 -10.19
N GLY A 123 17.50 3.55 -9.61
CA GLY A 123 18.94 3.71 -9.40
C GLY A 123 19.41 5.17 -9.36
N PRO A 124 20.61 5.44 -8.81
CA PRO A 124 21.20 6.78 -8.80
C PRO A 124 21.36 7.34 -10.21
N GLY A 125 20.91 8.58 -10.43
CA GLY A 125 21.09 9.28 -11.72
C GLY A 125 20.19 8.79 -12.86
N LEU A 126 19.35 7.77 -12.63
CA LEU A 126 18.37 7.31 -13.62
C LEU A 126 17.10 8.16 -13.58
N LEU A 127 16.50 8.36 -14.75
CA LEU A 127 15.20 9.00 -14.85
C LEU A 127 14.13 8.15 -14.13
N PRO A 128 13.14 8.78 -13.49
CA PRO A 128 12.03 8.06 -12.90
C PRO A 128 11.28 7.22 -13.93
N GLU A 129 11.05 5.95 -13.59
CA GLU A 129 10.24 5.03 -14.36
C GLU A 129 8.84 4.95 -13.79
N LYS A 130 7.85 4.69 -14.64
CA LYS A 130 6.44 4.62 -14.22
C LYS A 130 6.03 3.20 -13.94
N PHE A 131 5.22 3.03 -12.91
CA PHE A 131 4.65 1.76 -12.51
C PHE A 131 3.15 1.87 -12.33
N GLU A 132 2.40 0.87 -12.76
CA GLU A 132 0.94 0.87 -12.66
C GLU A 132 0.38 -0.44 -12.08
N TRP A 133 -0.40 -0.32 -11.01
CA TRP A 133 -1.24 -1.40 -10.52
C TRP A 133 -2.50 -1.54 -11.38
N ARG A 134 -2.71 -2.71 -11.97
CA ARG A 134 -3.94 -3.08 -12.69
C ARG A 134 -4.61 -4.29 -12.05
N ALA A 135 -5.95 -4.23 -11.94
CA ALA A 135 -6.73 -5.39 -11.54
C ALA A 135 -6.56 -6.52 -12.58
N SER A 136 -6.41 -7.76 -12.12
CA SER A 136 -6.15 -8.90 -13.00
C SER A 136 -6.79 -10.19 -12.49
N ARG A 137 -7.11 -11.09 -13.43
CA ARG A 137 -7.62 -12.46 -13.18
C ARG A 137 -6.78 -13.53 -13.88
N SER A 138 -5.54 -13.19 -14.22
CA SER A 138 -4.65 -14.02 -15.02
C SER A 138 -4.04 -15.20 -14.25
N ASP A 139 -3.31 -16.06 -14.95
CA ASP A 139 -2.68 -17.23 -14.35
C ASP A 139 -1.58 -16.89 -13.34
N GLU A 140 -0.83 -15.81 -13.53
CA GLU A 140 0.18 -15.37 -12.55
C GLU A 140 -0.44 -15.03 -11.20
N VAL A 141 -1.67 -14.46 -11.19
CA VAL A 141 -2.44 -14.22 -9.97
C VAL A 141 -2.94 -15.54 -9.38
N ARG A 142 -3.50 -16.42 -10.21
CA ARG A 142 -4.05 -17.73 -9.76
C ARG A 142 -2.97 -18.62 -9.15
N LYS A 143 -1.76 -18.62 -9.72
CA LYS A 143 -0.60 -19.41 -9.25
C LYS A 143 -0.15 -19.02 -7.84
N LEU A 144 -0.56 -17.87 -7.31
CA LEU A 144 -0.29 -17.52 -5.91
C LEU A 144 -1.14 -18.31 -4.91
N GLY A 145 -2.14 -19.09 -5.35
CA GLY A 145 -2.95 -19.92 -4.46
C GLY A 145 -4.01 -19.14 -3.67
N GLY A 146 -4.38 -17.94 -4.16
CA GLY A 146 -5.44 -17.11 -3.61
C GLY A 146 -6.80 -17.35 -4.30
N ALA A 147 -7.58 -16.28 -4.38
CA ALA A 147 -8.78 -16.18 -5.21
C ALA A 147 -8.41 -16.05 -6.70
N ASN A 148 -9.41 -16.12 -7.58
CA ASN A 148 -9.25 -15.98 -9.02
C ASN A 148 -9.08 -14.52 -9.50
N SER A 149 -8.72 -13.61 -8.59
CA SER A 149 -8.60 -12.17 -8.83
C SER A 149 -7.53 -11.55 -7.93
N GLY A 150 -6.97 -10.45 -8.40
CA GLY A 150 -5.85 -9.78 -7.75
C GLY A 150 -5.40 -8.55 -8.52
N TRP A 151 -4.15 -8.18 -8.30
CA TRP A 151 -3.50 -7.02 -8.89
C TRP A 151 -2.15 -7.41 -9.48
N LYS A 152 -1.75 -6.72 -10.55
CA LYS A 152 -0.41 -6.78 -11.12
C LYS A 152 0.18 -5.38 -11.08
N LEU A 153 1.45 -5.27 -10.72
CA LEU A 153 2.23 -4.07 -10.91
C LEU A 153 3.02 -4.20 -12.20
N LEU A 154 2.79 -3.30 -13.13
CA LEU A 154 3.50 -3.25 -14.39
C LEU A 154 4.54 -2.14 -14.35
N ARG A 155 5.77 -2.43 -14.79
CA ARG A 155 6.77 -1.44 -15.17
C ARG A 155 6.42 -0.97 -16.58
N LEU A 156 6.14 0.32 -16.73
CA LEU A 156 5.72 0.90 -17.99
C LEU A 156 6.95 1.33 -18.80
N GLY A 157 6.93 1.03 -20.09
CA GLY A 157 8.03 1.35 -21.00
C GLY A 157 7.66 1.00 -22.44
N ARG A 158 8.65 0.75 -23.28
CA ARG A 158 8.41 0.25 -24.65
C ARG A 158 7.74 -1.12 -24.66
N GLN A 159 8.06 -1.94 -23.67
CA GLN A 159 7.41 -3.21 -23.39
C GLN A 159 7.01 -3.19 -21.92
N GLU A 160 5.75 -3.56 -21.64
CA GLU A 160 5.28 -3.65 -20.27
C GLU A 160 5.81 -4.94 -19.63
N GLU A 161 6.39 -4.81 -18.45
CA GLU A 161 6.88 -5.93 -17.65
C GLU A 161 6.05 -6.06 -16.37
N ILE A 162 5.64 -7.28 -16.00
CA ILE A 162 5.02 -7.51 -14.69
C ILE A 162 6.14 -7.66 -13.66
N VAL A 163 6.14 -6.79 -12.65
CA VAL A 163 7.20 -6.71 -11.63
C VAL A 163 6.72 -7.07 -10.22
N ALA A 164 5.41 -7.08 -10.00
CA ALA A 164 4.80 -7.67 -8.80
C ALA A 164 3.39 -8.16 -9.08
N VAL A 165 2.93 -9.11 -8.28
CA VAL A 165 1.57 -9.66 -8.34
C VAL A 165 1.03 -9.80 -6.92
N VAL A 166 -0.24 -9.47 -6.73
CA VAL A 166 -0.95 -9.69 -5.47
C VAL A 166 -2.23 -10.46 -5.73
N ALA A 167 -2.38 -11.64 -5.14
CA ALA A 167 -3.64 -12.36 -5.16
C ALA A 167 -4.50 -11.98 -3.97
N GLN A 168 -5.81 -11.85 -4.20
CA GLN A 168 -6.77 -11.76 -3.11
C GLN A 168 -6.82 -13.09 -2.35
N PRO A 169 -7.08 -13.08 -1.04
CA PRO A 169 -7.26 -14.29 -0.26
C PRO A 169 -8.58 -14.99 -0.65
N ARG A 170 -8.59 -16.33 -0.65
CA ARG A 170 -9.79 -17.10 -1.04
C ARG A 170 -10.85 -17.16 0.06
N MET A 171 -10.44 -17.44 1.30
CA MET A 171 -11.30 -17.52 2.48
C MET A 171 -10.50 -17.15 3.73
N SER A 172 -10.41 -15.86 4.04
CA SER A 172 -9.76 -15.39 5.26
C SER A 172 -10.40 -14.12 5.80
N LEU A 173 -10.57 -14.06 7.12
CA LEU A 173 -11.06 -12.86 7.82
C LEU A 173 -9.96 -11.82 8.06
N SER A 174 -8.70 -12.26 8.17
CA SER A 174 -7.58 -11.39 8.53
C SER A 174 -6.53 -11.27 7.43
N LYS A 175 -6.36 -12.28 6.56
CA LYS A 175 -5.44 -12.17 5.43
C LYS A 175 -6.07 -11.23 4.40
N VAL A 176 -5.29 -10.29 3.87
CA VAL A 176 -5.75 -9.30 2.86
C VAL A 176 -5.11 -9.52 1.50
N GLY A 177 -3.98 -10.23 1.43
CA GLY A 177 -3.33 -10.54 0.16
C GLY A 177 -2.18 -11.53 0.27
N ILE A 178 -1.76 -12.04 -0.89
CA ILE A 178 -0.52 -12.79 -1.09
C ILE A 178 0.30 -11.98 -2.09
N PHE A 179 1.38 -11.36 -1.64
CA PHE A 179 2.25 -10.55 -2.46
C PHE A 179 3.41 -11.39 -3.00
N ASN A 180 3.77 -11.19 -4.25
CA ASN A 180 4.94 -11.80 -4.86
C ASN A 180 5.61 -10.84 -5.84
N PHE A 181 6.91 -10.62 -5.65
CA PHE A 181 7.75 -9.97 -6.66
C PHE A 181 8.04 -10.93 -7.82
N VAL A 182 8.08 -10.39 -9.04
CA VAL A 182 8.33 -11.15 -10.29
C VAL A 182 9.16 -10.29 -11.24
N GLY A 183 9.70 -10.88 -12.32
CA GLY A 183 10.52 -10.14 -13.29
C GLY A 183 11.70 -9.40 -12.62
N SER A 184 12.00 -8.19 -13.08
CA SER A 184 13.01 -7.29 -12.49
C SER A 184 12.70 -6.89 -11.04
N GLY A 185 11.44 -7.02 -10.59
CA GLY A 185 11.08 -6.86 -9.19
C GLY A 185 11.59 -8.00 -8.30
N ALA A 186 11.79 -9.20 -8.86
CA ALA A 186 12.31 -10.36 -8.14
C ALA A 186 13.84 -10.39 -8.06
N THR A 187 14.54 -9.72 -8.99
CA THR A 187 16.01 -9.74 -9.08
C THR A 187 16.66 -8.71 -8.16
N GLY A 188 15.90 -7.72 -7.69
CA GLY A 188 16.39 -6.62 -6.85
C GLY A 188 16.97 -5.44 -7.65
N GLU A 189 16.98 -5.52 -8.98
CA GLU A 189 17.51 -4.46 -9.87
C GLU A 189 16.80 -3.12 -9.70
N LEU A 190 15.52 -3.12 -9.32
CA LEU A 190 14.74 -1.90 -9.11
C LEU A 190 15.04 -1.22 -7.76
N GLY A 191 15.72 -1.92 -6.85
CA GLY A 191 16.20 -1.41 -5.57
C GLY A 191 15.15 -1.29 -4.46
N ASP A 192 15.65 -1.07 -3.24
CA ASP A 192 14.87 -1.06 -2.00
C ASP A 192 13.78 0.02 -1.96
N ALA A 193 14.07 1.21 -2.48
CA ALA A 193 13.10 2.30 -2.55
C ALA A 193 11.89 1.93 -3.42
N TRP A 194 12.13 1.32 -4.57
CA TRP A 194 11.07 0.82 -5.43
C TRP A 194 10.27 -0.29 -4.74
N ALA A 195 10.94 -1.24 -4.10
CA ALA A 195 10.26 -2.34 -3.41
C ALA A 195 9.35 -1.80 -2.28
N ALA A 196 9.86 -0.84 -1.51
CA ALA A 196 9.10 -0.17 -0.46
C ALA A 196 7.90 0.61 -1.02
N MET A 197 8.05 1.29 -2.17
CA MET A 197 6.94 1.94 -2.87
C MET A 197 5.90 0.95 -3.39
N ALA A 198 6.32 -0.18 -3.97
CA ALA A 198 5.42 -1.21 -4.48
C ALA A 198 4.55 -1.79 -3.35
N VAL A 199 5.16 -2.15 -2.21
CA VAL A 199 4.46 -2.68 -1.05
C VAL A 199 3.53 -1.63 -0.42
N THR A 200 4.03 -0.42 -0.22
CA THR A 200 3.28 0.65 0.46
C THR A 200 2.12 1.16 -0.38
N SER A 201 2.29 1.27 -1.70
CA SER A 201 1.20 1.65 -2.62
C SER A 201 0.08 0.62 -2.61
N PHE A 202 0.40 -0.68 -2.59
CA PHE A 202 -0.63 -1.71 -2.44
C PHE A 202 -1.35 -1.62 -1.08
N ALA A 203 -0.62 -1.42 0.02
CA ALA A 203 -1.23 -1.24 1.33
C ALA A 203 -2.17 -0.01 1.38
N ARG A 204 -1.79 1.08 0.70
CA ARG A 204 -2.62 2.27 0.52
C ARG A 204 -3.88 1.98 -0.30
N MET A 205 -3.76 1.19 -1.37
CA MET A 205 -4.93 0.73 -2.13
C MET A 205 -5.90 -0.06 -1.25
N GLN A 206 -5.39 -0.93 -0.38
CA GLN A 206 -6.21 -1.69 0.56
C GLN A 206 -6.91 -0.79 1.57
N GLN A 207 -6.22 0.21 2.12
CA GLN A 207 -6.81 1.24 2.98
C GLN A 207 -7.95 1.99 2.27
N ARG A 208 -7.76 2.40 1.01
CA ARG A 208 -8.81 3.08 0.20
C ARG A 208 -10.03 2.19 -0.03
N GLN A 209 -9.82 0.89 -0.28
CA GLN A 209 -10.94 -0.05 -0.41
C GLN A 209 -11.75 -0.14 0.90
N LEU A 210 -11.08 -0.26 2.04
CA LEU A 210 -11.72 -0.30 3.36
C LEU A 210 -12.51 0.99 3.67
N GLN A 211 -11.96 2.16 3.33
CA GLN A 211 -12.66 3.44 3.45
C GLN A 211 -13.95 3.44 2.63
N ASN A 212 -13.88 3.04 1.35
CA ASN A 212 -15.05 3.01 0.47
C ASN A 212 -16.12 2.05 0.97
N THR A 213 -15.74 0.88 1.49
CA THR A 213 -16.69 -0.09 2.07
C THR A 213 -17.36 0.49 3.33
N GLN A 214 -16.62 1.21 4.19
CA GLN A 214 -17.21 1.87 5.36
C GLN A 214 -18.19 2.97 4.95
N SER A 215 -17.80 3.86 4.02
CA SER A 215 -18.69 4.92 3.53
C SER A 215 -19.98 4.34 2.95
N ALA A 216 -19.90 3.28 2.13
CA ALA A 216 -21.08 2.61 1.59
C ALA A 216 -21.98 2.01 2.69
N SER A 217 -21.38 1.38 3.71
CA SER A 217 -22.14 0.82 4.84
C SER A 217 -22.83 1.89 5.70
N SER A 218 -22.17 3.05 5.92
CA SER A 218 -22.79 4.19 6.61
C SER A 218 -23.93 4.81 5.81
N SER A 219 -23.79 4.90 4.49
CA SER A 219 -24.85 5.39 3.61
C SER A 219 -26.07 4.47 3.59
N ALA A 220 -25.86 3.15 3.58
CA ALA A 220 -26.94 2.15 3.64
C ALA A 220 -27.66 2.15 5.01
N ALA A 221 -26.94 2.33 6.11
CA ALA A 221 -27.55 2.45 7.43
C ALA A 221 -28.38 3.75 7.56
N ALA A 222 -27.89 4.85 7.01
CA ALA A 222 -28.62 6.13 7.01
C ALA A 222 -29.91 6.07 6.17
N SER A 223 -29.90 5.43 5.00
CA SER A 223 -31.11 5.28 4.17
C SER A 223 -32.14 4.32 4.77
N ALA A 224 -31.70 3.28 5.48
CA ALA A 224 -32.58 2.39 6.22
C ALA A 224 -33.25 3.09 7.42
N GLY A 225 -32.51 3.92 8.16
CA GLY A 225 -33.05 4.72 9.26
C GLY A 225 -34.07 5.77 8.79
N ALA A 226 -33.82 6.41 7.65
CA ALA A 226 -34.76 7.36 7.05
C ALA A 226 -36.06 6.69 6.56
N SER A 227 -35.98 5.47 6.01
CA SER A 227 -37.17 4.71 5.59
C SER A 227 -38.00 4.22 6.78
N ALA A 228 -37.36 3.85 7.89
CA ALA A 228 -38.08 3.43 9.10
C ALA A 228 -38.83 4.60 9.77
N ALA A 229 -38.27 5.81 9.74
CA ALA A 229 -38.93 7.01 10.25
C ALA A 229 -40.14 7.46 9.40
N ALA A 230 -40.13 7.16 8.09
CA ALA A 230 -41.24 7.47 7.18
C ALA A 230 -42.43 6.52 7.27
N CYS A 231 -42.28 5.34 7.90
CA CYS A 231 -43.35 4.36 8.10
C CYS A 231 -44.04 4.46 9.48
N SER A 232 -43.78 5.52 10.26
CA SER A 232 -44.35 5.72 11.60
C SER A 232 -45.42 6.83 11.65
N CYS A 233 -46.12 7.11 10.55
CA CYS A 233 -47.22 8.08 10.49
C CYS A 233 -48.54 7.40 10.11
#